data_AF-A0A436EDK1-F1
#
_entry.id   AF-A0A436EDK1-F1
#
_cell.length_a   1.000
_cell.length_b   1.000
_cell.length_c   1.000
_cell.angle_alpha   90.00
_cell.angle_beta   90.00
_cell.angle_gamma   90.00
#
_symmetry.space_group_name_H-M   'P 1'
#
loop_
_entity.id
_entity.type
_entity.pdbx_description
1 polymer ?
#
loop_
_entity_poly.entity_id
_entity_poly.type
_entity_poly.pdbx_seq_one_letter_code
_entity_poly.pdbx_strand_id
1 'polypeptide(L)'
;MANRMPSNSAGSLAAFLKDRRTRLDPASFGFSGRRRTPGLRREEVAQRANISPTWYTWLEQGRGGAPSADVLNRIAKGLLLTEAEREHLFMLGLGRPPEVRYTGAEGVSPRLQRLIDTLDASPAIVRTATWDVVAWNRAARVVLTDYSALPEGERNILRFMFLSPHIRARQHDWQNLARFVVGSFRADAARAGAVSEVRELVDELCSASPEFAALWRANDVLSHGDGTK
;
A
#
# COMPACT_ATOMS: atom_id res chain seq x y z
N MET A 1 -31.53 6.96 38.14
CA MET A 1 -31.97 6.65 36.75
C MET A 1 -31.72 7.88 35.90
N ALA A 2 -30.67 7.86 35.06
CA ALA A 2 -30.38 8.94 34.12
C ALA A 2 -30.50 8.40 32.70
N ASN A 3 -31.40 9.03 31.95
CA ASN A 3 -31.89 8.67 30.64
C ASN A 3 -30.81 8.91 29.57
N ARG A 4 -30.24 7.86 28.98
CA ARG A 4 -29.37 7.97 27.80
C ARG A 4 -30.27 8.15 26.57
N MET A 5 -30.30 9.36 26.03
CA MET A 5 -30.88 9.61 24.71
C MET A 5 -30.15 8.77 23.64
N PRO A 6 -30.86 8.25 22.63
CA PRO A 6 -30.25 7.46 21.56
C PRO A 6 -29.47 8.40 20.64
N SER A 7 -28.15 8.25 20.57
CA SER A 7 -27.36 8.94 19.55
C SER A 7 -27.72 8.35 18.18
N ASN A 8 -28.26 9.20 17.33
CA ASN A 8 -28.60 8.89 15.95
C ASN A 8 -27.34 8.40 15.22
N SER A 9 -27.32 7.13 14.84
CA SER A 9 -26.13 6.28 14.75
C SER A 9 -25.52 6.16 13.35
N ALA A 10 -25.88 7.04 12.41
CA ALA A 10 -25.44 6.98 11.02
C ALA A 10 -23.92 7.15 10.83
N GLY A 11 -23.24 7.82 11.77
CA GLY A 11 -21.79 8.04 11.74
C GLY A 11 -20.99 7.22 12.76
N SER A 12 -21.54 6.14 13.32
CA SER A 12 -20.83 5.35 14.35
C SER A 12 -20.02 4.20 13.74
N LEU A 13 -18.92 3.81 14.40
CA LEU A 13 -18.13 2.62 14.05
C LEU A 13 -19.00 1.37 13.90
N ALA A 14 -19.94 1.18 14.83
CA ALA A 14 -20.87 0.04 14.83
C ALA A 14 -21.75 0.01 13.56
N ALA A 15 -22.30 1.16 13.16
CA ALA A 15 -23.12 1.25 11.96
C ALA A 15 -22.30 1.03 10.69
N PHE A 16 -21.09 1.59 10.62
CA PHE A 16 -20.17 1.40 9.50
C PHE A 16 -19.80 -0.08 9.31
N LEU A 17 -19.40 -0.78 10.38
CA LEU A 17 -19.06 -2.20 10.32
C LEU A 17 -20.24 -3.05 9.88
N LYS A 18 -21.44 -2.79 10.42
CA LYS A 18 -22.66 -3.50 10.03
C LYS A 18 -22.97 -3.31 8.55
N ASP A 19 -22.91 -2.08 8.05
CA ASP A 19 -23.17 -1.76 6.65
C ASP A 19 -22.16 -2.47 5.72
N ARG A 20 -20.86 -2.33 5.96
CA ARG A 20 -19.81 -3.02 5.17
C ARG A 20 -19.98 -4.53 5.16
N ARG A 21 -20.21 -5.14 6.34
CA ARG A 21 -20.42 -6.59 6.46
C ARG A 21 -21.60 -7.09 5.62
N THR A 22 -22.71 -6.36 5.60
CA THR A 22 -23.94 -6.79 4.90
C THR A 22 -23.89 -6.67 3.38
N ARG A 23 -22.93 -5.91 2.83
CA ARG A 23 -22.75 -5.72 1.37
C ARG A 23 -21.88 -6.78 0.71
N LEU A 24 -21.11 -7.52 1.50
CA LEU A 24 -20.19 -8.54 1.00
C LEU A 24 -20.94 -9.79 0.55
N ASP A 25 -20.56 -10.35 -0.60
CA ASP A 25 -21.08 -11.65 -1.05
C ASP A 25 -20.38 -12.80 -0.32
N PRO A 26 -21.08 -13.63 0.47
CA PRO A 26 -20.46 -14.75 1.19
C PRO A 26 -19.83 -15.80 0.29
N ALA A 27 -20.36 -16.01 -0.92
CA ALA A 27 -19.85 -17.04 -1.84
C ALA A 27 -18.43 -16.70 -2.32
N SER A 28 -18.13 -15.41 -2.53
CA SER A 28 -16.79 -14.88 -2.83
C SER A 28 -15.76 -15.19 -1.74
N PHE A 29 -16.20 -15.58 -0.54
CA PHE A 29 -15.34 -15.96 0.59
C PHE A 29 -15.39 -17.45 0.93
N GLY A 30 -16.03 -18.27 0.08
CA GLY A 30 -16.15 -19.71 0.28
C GLY A 30 -17.22 -20.12 1.29
N PHE A 31 -18.10 -19.21 1.70
CA PHE A 31 -19.20 -19.55 2.61
C PHE A 31 -20.48 -19.89 1.83
N SER A 32 -21.13 -20.99 2.21
CA SER A 32 -22.36 -21.49 1.58
C SER A 32 -23.49 -21.68 2.62
N GLY A 33 -24.66 -22.12 2.16
CA GLY A 33 -25.81 -22.47 3.01
C GLY A 33 -26.93 -21.41 3.10
N ARG A 34 -28.08 -21.82 3.64
CA ARG A 34 -29.28 -20.97 3.77
C ARG A 34 -29.06 -19.87 4.80
N ARG A 35 -29.34 -18.61 4.44
CA ARG A 35 -29.08 -17.41 5.26
C ARG A 35 -30.35 -16.61 5.50
N ARG A 36 -30.49 -16.07 6.71
CA ARG A 36 -31.55 -15.12 7.09
C ARG A 36 -31.12 -13.66 6.95
N THR A 37 -29.80 -13.40 7.00
CA THR A 37 -29.22 -12.06 6.96
C THR A 37 -28.38 -11.92 5.69
N PRO A 38 -28.46 -10.79 4.96
CA PRO A 38 -27.58 -10.52 3.84
C PRO A 38 -26.12 -10.37 4.28
N GLY A 39 -25.24 -10.79 3.40
CA GLY A 39 -23.79 -10.72 3.55
C GLY A 39 -23.17 -11.65 4.59
N LEU A 40 -21.98 -11.28 5.06
CA LEU A 40 -21.23 -12.07 6.03
C LEU A 40 -21.90 -12.04 7.41
N ARG A 41 -21.81 -13.14 8.15
CA ARG A 41 -22.21 -13.21 9.56
C ARG A 41 -21.10 -12.64 10.45
N ARG A 42 -21.42 -12.32 11.70
CA ARG A 42 -20.45 -11.72 12.64
C ARG A 42 -19.29 -12.67 12.92
N GLU A 43 -19.60 -13.94 13.09
CA GLU A 43 -18.65 -15.02 13.26
C GLU A 43 -17.73 -15.20 12.04
N GLU A 44 -18.25 -15.00 10.83
CA GLU A 44 -17.48 -15.12 9.59
C GLU A 44 -16.50 -13.94 9.43
N VAL A 45 -16.91 -12.72 9.78
CA VAL A 45 -15.99 -11.57 9.82
C VAL A 45 -14.93 -11.77 10.91
N ALA A 46 -15.34 -12.22 12.10
CA ALA A 46 -14.42 -12.47 13.19
C ALA A 46 -13.38 -13.54 12.83
N GLN A 47 -13.79 -14.62 12.16
CA GLN A 47 -12.90 -15.64 11.62
C GLN A 47 -11.89 -15.05 10.62
N ARG A 48 -12.37 -14.26 9.65
CA ARG A 48 -11.50 -13.63 8.63
C ARG A 48 -10.53 -12.60 9.21
N ALA A 49 -10.95 -11.86 10.22
CA ALA A 49 -10.09 -10.94 10.96
C ALA A 49 -9.26 -11.66 12.04
N ASN A 50 -9.46 -12.96 12.27
CA ASN A 50 -8.83 -13.78 13.31
C ASN A 50 -9.06 -13.24 14.75
N ILE A 51 -10.19 -12.57 15.00
CA ILE A 51 -10.56 -11.98 16.29
C ILE A 51 -11.68 -12.76 16.97
N SER A 52 -11.95 -12.49 18.25
CA SER A 52 -13.05 -13.13 18.98
C SER A 52 -14.42 -12.77 18.37
N PRO A 53 -15.29 -13.75 18.04
CA PRO A 53 -16.65 -13.50 17.58
C PRO A 53 -17.51 -12.71 18.56
N THR A 54 -17.34 -12.98 19.86
CA THR A 54 -18.04 -12.26 20.94
C THR A 54 -17.62 -10.80 20.97
N TRP A 55 -16.32 -10.54 20.85
CA TRP A 55 -15.80 -9.18 20.86
C TRP A 55 -16.23 -8.38 19.63
N TYR A 56 -16.20 -8.98 18.43
CA TYR A 56 -16.72 -8.35 17.21
C TYR A 56 -18.23 -8.06 17.31
N THR A 57 -18.99 -8.94 17.97
CA THR A 57 -20.41 -8.71 18.23
C THR A 57 -20.65 -7.50 19.13
N TRP A 58 -19.84 -7.32 20.18
CA TRP A 58 -19.91 -6.12 21.01
C TRP A 58 -19.57 -4.87 20.21
N LEU A 59 -18.51 -4.91 19.40
CA LEU A 59 -18.10 -3.79 18.56
C LEU A 59 -19.22 -3.33 17.62
N GLU A 60 -19.89 -4.26 16.94
CA GLU A 60 -21.06 -3.97 16.08
C GLU A 60 -22.32 -3.52 16.85
N GLN A 61 -22.37 -3.74 18.16
CA GLN A 61 -23.45 -3.24 19.03
C GLN A 61 -23.13 -1.86 19.63
N GLY A 62 -21.96 -1.28 19.30
CA GLY A 62 -21.47 -0.07 19.95
C GLY A 62 -21.15 -0.29 21.44
N ARG A 63 -20.83 -1.54 21.80
CA ARG A 63 -20.46 -1.96 23.14
C ARG A 63 -19.00 -2.43 23.12
N GLY A 64 -18.29 -2.30 24.23
CA GLY A 64 -16.88 -2.66 24.31
C GLY A 64 -15.95 -1.45 24.18
N GLY A 65 -14.69 -1.64 24.61
CA GLY A 65 -13.67 -0.58 24.60
C GLY A 65 -13.19 -0.21 23.20
N ALA A 66 -12.38 0.84 23.11
CA ALA A 66 -11.78 1.28 21.86
C ALA A 66 -10.91 0.15 21.24
N PRO A 67 -11.10 -0.19 19.96
CA PRO A 67 -10.29 -1.18 19.27
C PRO A 67 -8.85 -0.70 19.08
N SER A 68 -7.87 -1.59 19.11
CA SER A 68 -6.49 -1.22 18.74
C SER A 68 -6.34 -1.06 17.23
N ALA A 69 -5.28 -0.36 16.80
CA ALA A 69 -4.94 -0.19 15.38
C ALA A 69 -4.75 -1.53 14.66
N ASP A 70 -4.11 -2.51 15.30
CA ASP A 70 -3.93 -3.85 14.74
C ASP A 70 -5.25 -4.57 14.50
N VAL A 71 -6.20 -4.43 15.42
CA VAL A 71 -7.53 -5.02 15.25
C VAL A 71 -8.30 -4.34 14.13
N LEU A 72 -8.24 -3.01 14.03
CA LEU A 72 -8.85 -2.28 12.90
C LEU A 72 -8.23 -2.68 11.57
N ASN A 73 -6.91 -2.86 11.49
CA ASN A 73 -6.22 -3.35 10.30
C ASN A 73 -6.70 -4.74 9.89
N ARG A 74 -6.86 -5.65 10.85
CA ARG A 74 -7.33 -7.02 10.60
C ARG A 74 -8.79 -7.03 10.16
N ILE A 75 -9.63 -6.17 10.74
CA ILE A 75 -11.02 -5.99 10.30
C ILE A 75 -11.08 -5.42 8.88
N ALA A 76 -10.27 -4.40 8.57
CA ALA A 76 -10.20 -3.81 7.22
C ALA A 76 -9.81 -4.87 6.18
N LYS A 77 -8.77 -5.68 6.46
CA LYS A 77 -8.38 -6.82 5.61
C LYS A 77 -9.48 -7.88 5.52
N GLY A 78 -10.10 -8.24 6.64
CA GLY A 78 -11.16 -9.24 6.71
C GLY A 78 -12.39 -8.86 5.89
N LEU A 79 -12.76 -7.57 5.87
CA LEU A 79 -13.88 -7.02 5.11
C LEU A 79 -13.51 -6.57 3.69
N LEU A 80 -12.25 -6.71 3.26
CA LEU A 80 -11.74 -6.19 1.98
C LEU A 80 -12.07 -4.71 1.77
N LEU A 81 -11.91 -3.90 2.83
CA LEU A 81 -12.13 -2.46 2.73
C LEU A 81 -11.13 -1.84 1.76
N THR A 82 -11.63 -0.91 0.96
CA THR A 82 -10.79 0.03 0.19
C THR A 82 -9.97 0.91 1.13
N GLU A 83 -8.93 1.58 0.61
CA GLU A 83 -8.09 2.46 1.44
C GLU A 83 -8.91 3.60 2.07
N ALA A 84 -9.81 4.23 1.32
CA ALA A 84 -10.68 5.28 1.84
C ALA A 84 -11.63 4.76 2.95
N GLU A 85 -12.13 3.54 2.81
CA GLU A 85 -12.95 2.90 3.85
C GLU A 85 -12.13 2.51 5.08
N ARG A 86 -10.88 2.08 4.90
CA ARG A 86 -9.94 1.82 5.99
C ARG A 86 -9.61 3.12 6.73
N GLU A 87 -9.33 4.21 6.03
CA GLU A 87 -9.11 5.52 6.66
C GLU A 87 -10.34 5.95 7.48
N HIS A 88 -11.54 5.82 6.90
CA HIS A 88 -12.78 6.13 7.60
C HIS A 88 -12.98 5.24 8.84
N LEU A 89 -12.71 3.93 8.74
CA LEU A 89 -12.75 3.00 9.87
C LEU A 89 -11.84 3.47 11.02
N PHE A 90 -10.63 3.91 10.69
CA PHE A 90 -9.64 4.40 11.65
C PHE A 90 -10.05 5.73 12.30
N MET A 91 -10.61 6.66 11.51
CA MET A 91 -11.20 7.89 12.05
C MET A 91 -12.34 7.60 13.03
N LEU A 92 -13.22 6.64 12.72
CA LEU A 92 -14.33 6.25 13.59
C LEU A 92 -13.87 5.50 14.86
N GLY A 93 -12.82 4.67 14.77
CA GLY A 93 -12.38 3.82 15.87
C GLY A 93 -11.33 4.43 16.79
N LEU A 94 -10.45 5.27 16.24
CA LEU A 94 -9.29 5.84 16.95
C LEU A 94 -9.19 7.36 16.85
N GLY A 95 -10.01 8.02 16.02
CA GLY A 95 -9.94 9.47 15.82
C GLY A 95 -8.71 9.96 15.06
N ARG A 96 -7.95 9.04 14.43
CA ARG A 96 -6.76 9.32 13.64
C ARG A 96 -6.65 8.36 12.46
N PRO A 97 -6.03 8.76 11.33
CA PRO A 97 -5.83 7.88 10.19
C PRO A 97 -4.91 6.68 10.53
N PRO A 98 -4.95 5.60 9.74
CA PRO A 98 -4.03 4.49 9.93
C PRO A 98 -2.59 4.94 9.75
N GLU A 99 -1.68 4.41 10.57
CA GLU A 99 -0.26 4.48 10.26
C GLU A 99 -0.01 3.65 8.99
N VAL A 100 0.48 4.32 7.95
CA VAL A 100 0.98 3.65 6.75
C VAL A 100 2.41 3.20 7.08
N ARG A 101 2.59 1.90 7.25
CA ARG A 101 3.92 1.30 7.39
C ARG A 101 4.16 0.41 6.19
N TYR A 102 5.30 0.59 5.54
CA TYR A 102 5.69 -0.29 4.47
C TYR A 102 5.92 -1.69 5.01
N THR A 103 5.21 -2.67 4.45
CA THR A 103 5.53 -4.08 4.61
C THR A 103 6.18 -4.51 3.31
N GLY A 104 7.47 -4.89 3.36
CA GLY A 104 8.20 -5.35 2.18
C GLY A 104 7.43 -6.38 1.36
N ALA A 105 7.59 -6.37 0.04
CA ALA A 105 6.95 -7.35 -0.81
C ALA A 105 7.50 -8.75 -0.48
N GLU A 106 6.65 -9.70 -0.09
CA GLU A 106 7.00 -11.12 0.17
C GLU A 106 7.32 -11.90 -1.13
N GLY A 107 7.71 -11.22 -2.20
CA GLY A 107 7.93 -11.79 -3.53
C GLY A 107 6.71 -11.68 -4.46
N VAL A 108 6.93 -12.03 -5.72
CA VAL A 108 5.91 -11.93 -6.78
C VAL A 108 5.16 -13.24 -6.89
N SER A 109 3.82 -13.18 -6.88
CA SER A 109 3.00 -14.38 -7.03
C SER A 109 3.25 -15.07 -8.38
N PRO A 110 3.24 -16.41 -8.48
CA PRO A 110 3.41 -17.12 -9.74
C PRO A 110 2.38 -16.73 -10.81
N ARG A 111 1.18 -16.31 -10.39
CA ARG A 111 0.13 -15.82 -11.30
C ARG A 111 0.52 -14.50 -11.96
N LEU A 112 1.10 -13.58 -11.20
CA LEU A 112 1.56 -12.29 -11.72
C LEU A 112 2.77 -12.47 -12.63
N GLN A 113 3.70 -13.37 -12.29
CA GLN A 113 4.83 -13.70 -13.19
C GLN A 113 4.33 -14.23 -14.55
N ARG A 114 3.41 -15.20 -14.54
CA ARG A 114 2.82 -15.71 -15.79
C ARG A 114 2.13 -14.62 -16.61
N LEU A 115 1.53 -13.63 -15.97
CA LEU A 115 0.87 -12.52 -16.68
C LEU A 115 1.89 -11.63 -17.39
N ILE A 116 2.99 -11.25 -16.74
CA ILE A 116 4.01 -10.41 -17.39
C ILE A 116 4.79 -11.20 -18.47
N ASP A 117 4.88 -12.52 -18.32
CA ASP A 117 5.50 -13.41 -19.31
C ASP A 117 4.69 -13.52 -20.61
N THR A 118 3.38 -13.20 -20.63
CA THR A 118 2.60 -13.19 -21.88
C THR A 118 2.92 -11.99 -22.78
N LEU A 119 3.64 -10.99 -22.27
CA LEU A 119 4.02 -9.77 -22.99
C LEU A 119 5.32 -9.98 -23.78
N ASP A 120 5.33 -10.95 -24.71
CA ASP A 120 6.54 -11.45 -25.39
C ASP A 120 7.42 -10.37 -26.05
N ALA A 121 6.79 -9.36 -26.67
CA ALA A 121 7.48 -8.28 -27.39
C ALA A 121 7.54 -6.97 -26.59
N SER A 122 6.93 -6.92 -25.40
CA SER A 122 6.85 -5.70 -24.58
C SER A 122 7.58 -5.90 -23.26
N PRO A 123 8.68 -5.16 -23.01
CA PRO A 123 9.36 -5.18 -21.72
C PRO A 123 8.39 -4.91 -20.56
N ALA A 124 8.36 -5.79 -19.57
CA ALA A 124 7.55 -5.63 -18.37
C ALA A 124 8.38 -5.97 -17.12
N ILE A 125 8.21 -5.15 -16.08
CA ILE A 125 8.83 -5.33 -14.76
C ILE A 125 7.79 -5.13 -13.67
N VAL A 126 7.99 -5.79 -12.53
CA VAL A 126 7.28 -5.53 -11.27
C VAL A 126 8.29 -4.96 -10.30
N ARG A 127 7.89 -3.88 -9.62
CA ARG A 127 8.73 -3.20 -8.64
C ARG A 127 8.02 -2.99 -7.31
N THR A 128 8.79 -2.89 -6.24
CA THR A 128 8.32 -2.50 -4.91
C THR A 128 8.06 -0.99 -4.82
N ALA A 129 7.52 -0.54 -3.69
CA ALA A 129 7.40 0.89 -3.40
C ALA A 129 8.76 1.58 -3.21
N THR A 130 9.80 0.81 -2.84
CA THR A 130 11.20 1.24 -2.81
C THR A 130 11.87 1.19 -4.20
N TRP A 131 11.11 0.86 -5.24
CA TRP A 131 11.53 0.75 -6.64
C TRP A 131 12.59 -0.33 -6.93
N ASP A 132 12.66 -1.33 -6.07
CA ASP A 132 13.41 -2.56 -6.31
C ASP A 132 12.64 -3.44 -7.27
N VAL A 133 13.32 -3.97 -8.28
CA VAL A 133 12.75 -4.86 -9.30
C VAL A 133 12.69 -6.28 -8.75
N VAL A 134 11.46 -6.79 -8.60
CA VAL A 134 11.17 -8.09 -7.98
C VAL A 134 10.68 -9.14 -8.99
N ALA A 135 10.30 -8.71 -10.20
CA ALA A 135 10.05 -9.60 -11.33
C ALA A 135 10.23 -8.88 -12.67
N TRP A 136 10.47 -9.65 -13.72
CA TRP A 136 10.64 -9.16 -15.08
C TRP A 136 10.31 -10.28 -16.07
N ASN A 137 9.97 -9.89 -17.31
CA ASN A 137 9.79 -10.84 -18.41
C ASN A 137 11.04 -10.92 -19.31
N ARG A 138 11.01 -11.83 -20.29
CA ARG A 138 12.12 -12.03 -21.23
C ARG A 138 12.46 -10.76 -22.03
N ALA A 139 11.45 -10.02 -22.50
CA ALA A 139 11.67 -8.78 -23.25
C ALA A 139 12.42 -7.73 -22.40
N ALA A 140 12.07 -7.59 -21.11
CA ALA A 140 12.77 -6.68 -20.20
C ALA A 140 14.23 -7.06 -19.99
N ARG A 141 14.56 -8.37 -19.94
CA ARG A 141 15.95 -8.84 -19.87
C ARG A 141 16.79 -8.37 -21.07
N VAL A 142 16.20 -8.35 -22.25
CA VAL A 142 16.88 -8.01 -23.51
C VAL A 142 16.95 -6.50 -23.72
N VAL A 143 15.87 -5.79 -23.45
CA VAL A 143 15.75 -4.35 -23.78
C VAL A 143 16.27 -3.45 -22.67
N LEU A 144 16.06 -3.84 -21.40
CA LEU A 144 16.42 -3.00 -20.25
C LEU A 144 17.74 -3.45 -19.63
N THR A 145 17.71 -4.57 -18.93
CA THR A 145 18.89 -5.13 -18.26
C THR A 145 18.65 -6.56 -17.87
N ASP A 146 19.72 -7.35 -17.78
CA ASP A 146 19.64 -8.70 -17.23
C ASP A 146 19.60 -8.68 -15.70
N TYR A 147 18.42 -8.44 -15.13
CA TYR A 147 18.21 -8.44 -13.69
C TYR A 147 18.57 -9.79 -13.02
N SER A 148 18.59 -10.90 -13.77
CA SER A 148 18.96 -12.22 -13.23
C SER A 148 20.44 -12.34 -12.92
N ALA A 149 21.27 -11.55 -13.59
CA ALA A 149 22.72 -11.51 -13.38
C ALA A 149 23.13 -10.61 -12.20
N LEU A 150 22.18 -9.87 -11.61
CA LEU A 150 22.46 -8.90 -10.55
C LEU A 150 22.01 -9.42 -9.18
N PRO A 151 22.76 -9.13 -8.09
CA PRO A 151 22.31 -9.39 -6.73
C PRO A 151 20.99 -8.69 -6.42
N GLU A 152 20.15 -9.27 -5.58
CA GLU A 152 18.81 -8.73 -5.27
C GLU A 152 18.84 -7.27 -4.78
N GLY A 153 19.78 -6.93 -3.90
CA GLY A 153 19.95 -5.56 -3.38
C GLY A 153 20.41 -4.54 -4.41
N GLU A 154 20.90 -4.97 -5.57
CA GLU A 154 21.39 -4.07 -6.63
C GLU A 154 20.33 -3.82 -7.71
N ARG A 155 19.20 -4.53 -7.69
CA ARG A 155 18.12 -4.43 -8.68
C ARG A 155 17.22 -3.21 -8.43
N ASN A 156 17.78 -2.01 -8.32
CA ASN A 156 17.00 -0.80 -8.06
C ASN A 156 16.99 0.14 -9.28
N ILE A 157 15.79 0.60 -9.67
CA ILE A 157 15.62 1.46 -10.85
C ILE A 157 16.43 2.76 -10.73
N LEU A 158 16.48 3.37 -9.53
CA LEU A 158 17.21 4.61 -9.33
C LEU A 158 18.73 4.40 -9.40
N ARG A 159 19.25 3.28 -8.87
CA ARG A 159 20.67 2.92 -9.01
C ARG A 159 21.06 2.79 -10.48
N PHE A 160 20.26 2.09 -11.30
CA PHE A 160 20.53 2.01 -12.74
C PHE A 160 20.51 3.39 -13.39
N MET A 161 19.53 4.21 -13.06
CA MET A 161 19.37 5.51 -13.67
C MET A 161 20.56 6.43 -13.32
N PHE A 162 20.86 6.60 -12.03
CA PHE A 162 21.78 7.63 -11.55
C PHE A 162 23.24 7.17 -11.41
N LEU A 163 23.50 5.87 -11.30
CA LEU A 163 24.86 5.33 -11.10
C LEU A 163 25.46 4.68 -12.35
N SER A 164 24.69 4.48 -13.42
CA SER A 164 25.21 3.95 -14.70
C SER A 164 25.44 5.07 -15.73
N PRO A 165 26.70 5.45 -16.02
CA PRO A 165 27.00 6.51 -16.99
C PRO A 165 26.44 6.23 -18.40
N HIS A 166 26.36 4.96 -18.77
CA HIS A 166 25.85 4.51 -20.07
C HIS A 166 24.35 4.77 -20.25
N ILE A 167 23.56 4.63 -19.18
CA ILE A 167 22.12 4.89 -19.24
C ILE A 167 21.88 6.40 -19.40
N ARG A 168 22.61 7.21 -18.63
CA ARG A 168 22.57 8.67 -18.76
C ARG A 168 22.90 9.13 -20.18
N ALA A 169 23.96 8.61 -20.78
CA ALA A 169 24.42 9.02 -22.11
C ALA A 169 23.44 8.71 -23.26
N ARG A 170 22.54 7.73 -23.07
CA ARG A 170 21.55 7.32 -24.07
C ARG A 170 20.25 8.13 -24.01
N GLN A 171 20.06 8.99 -23.02
CA GLN A 171 18.80 9.71 -22.80
C GLN A 171 18.88 11.14 -23.31
N HIS A 172 18.12 11.42 -24.39
CA HIS A 172 18.07 12.74 -25.02
C HIS A 172 17.56 13.85 -24.08
N ASP A 173 16.53 13.56 -23.28
CA ASP A 173 15.93 14.51 -22.32
C ASP A 173 16.11 14.02 -20.87
N TRP A 174 17.37 13.76 -20.53
CA TRP A 174 17.76 13.22 -19.23
C TRP A 174 17.23 14.06 -18.05
N GLN A 175 17.28 15.39 -18.15
CA GLN A 175 16.94 16.25 -17.01
C GLN A 175 15.45 16.19 -16.66
N ASN A 176 14.55 16.22 -17.65
CA ASN A 176 13.11 16.11 -17.39
C ASN A 176 12.76 14.71 -16.89
N LEU A 177 13.37 13.67 -17.46
CA LEU A 177 13.18 12.29 -17.00
C LEU A 177 13.64 12.12 -15.55
N ALA A 178 14.82 12.64 -15.19
CA ALA A 178 15.37 12.57 -13.84
C ALA A 178 14.48 13.30 -12.82
N ARG A 179 14.00 14.51 -13.16
CA ARG A 179 13.04 15.27 -12.32
C ARG A 179 11.76 14.47 -12.08
N PHE A 180 11.18 13.93 -13.15
CA PHE A 180 9.97 13.12 -13.06
C PHE A 180 10.16 11.88 -12.19
N VAL A 181 11.23 11.11 -12.45
CA VAL A 181 11.54 9.88 -11.72
C VAL A 181 11.73 10.13 -10.22
N VAL A 182 12.51 11.16 -9.85
CA VAL A 182 12.74 11.49 -8.44
C VAL A 182 11.45 11.93 -7.75
N GLY A 183 10.62 12.74 -8.42
CA GLY A 183 9.31 13.14 -7.91
C GLY A 183 8.36 11.95 -7.71
N SER A 184 8.25 11.07 -8.71
CA SER A 184 7.42 9.87 -8.62
C SER A 184 7.88 8.91 -7.53
N PHE A 185 9.18 8.66 -7.43
CA PHE A 185 9.74 7.80 -6.38
C PHE A 185 9.39 8.30 -4.99
N ARG A 186 9.55 9.61 -4.75
CA ARG A 186 9.22 10.22 -3.47
C ARG A 186 7.74 10.09 -3.12
N ALA A 187 6.87 10.36 -4.09
CA ALA A 187 5.43 10.23 -3.91
C ALA A 187 5.02 8.78 -3.63
N ASP A 188 5.61 7.81 -4.34
CA ASP A 188 5.37 6.39 -4.12
C ASP A 188 5.84 5.93 -2.74
N ALA A 189 7.04 6.33 -2.31
CA ALA A 189 7.59 6.00 -1.00
C ALA A 189 6.76 6.62 0.14
N ALA A 190 6.34 7.88 0.01
CA ALA A 190 5.47 8.54 0.99
C ALA A 190 4.09 7.85 1.06
N ARG A 191 3.48 7.57 -0.09
CA ARG A 191 2.17 6.89 -0.16
C ARG A 191 2.22 5.48 0.43
N ALA A 192 3.34 4.78 0.27
CA ALA A 192 3.53 3.44 0.82
C ALA A 192 4.00 3.43 2.28
N GLY A 193 4.28 4.59 2.88
CA GLY A 193 4.87 4.68 4.22
C GLY A 193 6.27 4.08 4.30
N ALA A 194 7.03 4.11 3.20
CA ALA A 194 8.36 3.54 3.04
C ALA A 194 9.48 4.57 3.25
N VAL A 195 9.19 5.72 3.86
CA VAL A 195 10.12 6.86 3.98
C VAL A 195 11.38 6.48 4.77
N SER A 196 11.24 5.65 5.80
CA SER A 196 12.38 5.12 6.56
C SER A 196 13.21 4.13 5.74
N GLU A 197 12.54 3.28 4.97
CA GLU A 197 13.13 2.17 4.23
C GLU A 197 13.90 2.64 3.01
N VAL A 198 13.48 3.74 2.38
CA VAL A 198 14.22 4.35 1.26
C VAL A 198 15.41 5.20 1.71
N ARG A 199 15.57 5.47 3.01
CA ARG A 199 16.57 6.43 3.51
C ARG A 199 17.99 6.03 3.12
N GLU A 200 18.36 4.78 3.33
CA GLU A 200 19.70 4.29 2.99
C GLU A 200 20.00 4.42 1.49
N LEU A 201 19.02 4.07 0.63
CA LEU A 201 19.12 4.24 -0.81
C LEU A 201 19.27 5.71 -1.20
N VAL A 202 18.49 6.60 -0.58
CA VAL A 202 18.57 8.05 -0.84
C VAL A 202 19.94 8.59 -0.44
N ASP A 203 20.47 8.19 0.72
CA ASP A 203 21.77 8.63 1.22
C ASP A 203 22.92 8.14 0.30
N GLU A 204 22.85 6.89 -0.15
CA GLU A 204 23.77 6.32 -1.15
C GLU A 204 23.73 7.13 -2.45
N LEU A 205 22.55 7.33 -3.03
CA LEU A 205 22.38 8.03 -4.30
C LEU A 205 22.78 9.50 -4.21
N CYS A 206 22.50 10.18 -3.09
CA CYS A 206 22.94 11.56 -2.87
C CYS A 206 24.47 11.66 -2.78
N SER A 207 25.13 10.65 -2.21
CA SER A 207 26.60 10.60 -2.09
C SER A 207 27.27 10.30 -3.42
N ALA A 208 26.65 9.44 -4.25
CA ALA A 208 27.23 8.97 -5.50
C ALA A 208 26.80 9.78 -6.75
N SER A 209 25.71 10.55 -6.68
CA SER A 209 25.23 11.39 -7.80
C SER A 209 24.89 12.83 -7.33
N PRO A 210 25.74 13.82 -7.67
CA PRO A 210 25.45 15.23 -7.41
C PRO A 210 24.12 15.69 -8.01
N GLU A 211 23.76 15.17 -9.19
CA GLU A 211 22.48 15.47 -9.83
C GLU A 211 21.29 14.94 -9.04
N PHE A 212 21.35 13.69 -8.54
CA PHE A 212 20.31 13.15 -7.67
C PHE A 212 20.17 14.00 -6.40
N ALA A 213 21.27 14.35 -5.75
CA ALA A 213 21.28 15.19 -4.55
C ALA A 213 20.66 16.57 -4.77
N ALA A 214 20.87 17.17 -5.95
CA ALA A 214 20.24 18.44 -6.32
C ALA A 214 18.72 18.29 -6.50
N LEU A 215 18.28 17.26 -7.22
CA LEU A 215 16.87 16.99 -7.47
C LEU A 215 16.10 16.62 -6.20
N TRP A 216 16.69 15.81 -5.34
CA TRP A 216 16.11 15.40 -4.07
C TRP A 216 15.87 16.61 -3.14
N ARG A 217 16.88 17.50 -3.02
CA ARG A 217 16.78 18.74 -2.21
C ARG A 217 15.77 19.73 -2.79
N ALA A 218 15.72 19.90 -4.10
CA ALA A 218 14.78 20.84 -4.74
C ALA A 218 13.31 20.47 -4.45
N ASN A 219 13.00 19.17 -4.45
CA ASN A 219 11.66 18.69 -4.07
C ASN A 219 11.39 18.80 -2.56
N ASP A 220 12.42 18.80 -1.71
CA ASP A 220 12.26 19.03 -0.28
C ASP A 220 11.74 20.43 0.02
N VAL A 221 12.22 21.43 -0.71
CA VAL A 221 11.76 22.82 -0.60
C VAL A 221 10.31 22.99 -1.06
N LEU A 222 9.89 22.28 -2.12
CA LEU A 222 8.50 22.34 -2.60
C LEU A 222 7.52 21.64 -1.63
N SER A 223 7.88 20.48 -1.06
CA SER A 223 7.02 19.80 -0.08
C SER A 223 6.92 20.52 1.27
N HIS A 224 7.95 21.26 1.69
CA HIS A 224 7.88 22.12 2.88
C HIS A 224 7.21 23.47 2.60
N GLY A 225 7.02 23.85 1.32
CA GLY A 225 6.37 25.09 0.89
C GLY A 225 4.85 25.03 0.77
N ASP A 226 4.27 23.84 0.59
CA ASP A 226 2.81 23.65 0.46
C ASP A 226 2.07 23.54 1.81
N GLY A 227 2.76 23.80 2.92
CA GLY A 227 2.21 23.76 4.28
C GLY A 227 1.97 25.14 4.88
N THR A 228 1.20 26.02 4.24
CA THR A 228 0.42 27.08 4.93
C THR A 228 -0.61 27.71 3.99
N LYS A 229 -1.86 27.27 4.11
CA LYS A 229 -3.04 28.13 4.27
C LYS A 229 -4.28 27.30 4.65
#